data_AF-A0A7S1RBI3-F1
#
_entry.id   AF-A0A7S1RBI3-F1
#
_cell.length_a   1.000
_cell.length_b   1.000
_cell.length_c   1.000
_cell.angle_alpha   90.00
_cell.angle_beta   90.00
_cell.angle_gamma   90.00
#
_symmetry.space_group_name_H-M   'P 1'
#
loop_
_entity.id
_entity.type
_entity.pdbx_description
1 polymer ?
#
loop_
_entity_poly.entity_id
_entity_poly.type
_entity_poly.pdbx_seq_one_letter_code
_entity_poly.pdbx_strand_id
1 'polypeptide(L)'
;VTIATFVNIYPLPDDQSTPVLGRACRNEVVHVFEWDESRSWRRCRTKNEEGKGPMYGWVKVITWKYGPLLVPVNEKVQMLRLLQGDNSGVLASVIDDMVEENVQRRVPEMLRDKRSSRLEQLRTARRVQMPGS
;
A
#
# COMPACT_ATOMS: atom_id res chain seq x y z
N VAL A 1 1.44 4.46 11.38
CA VAL A 1 0.29 3.82 10.69
C VAL A 1 0.67 3.59 9.24
N THR A 2 0.26 2.49 8.62
CA THR A 2 0.63 2.14 7.23
C THR A 2 -0.60 1.82 6.40
N ILE A 3 -0.54 2.07 5.09
CA ILE A 3 -1.52 1.59 4.12
C ILE A 3 -1.02 0.27 3.52
N ALA A 4 -1.89 -0.74 3.47
CA ALA A 4 -1.63 -2.02 2.82
C ALA A 4 -1.92 -1.96 1.32
N THR A 5 -1.11 -2.63 0.50
CA THR A 5 -1.42 -2.89 -0.91
C THR A 5 -2.23 -4.16 -1.08
N PHE A 6 -1.81 -5.26 -0.44
CA PHE A 6 -2.58 -6.46 -0.14
C PHE A 6 -1.69 -7.33 0.74
N VAL A 7 -2.09 -7.59 1.99
CA VAL A 7 -1.25 -8.37 2.92
C VAL A 7 -2.06 -9.41 3.67
N ASN A 8 -1.48 -10.59 3.82
CA ASN A 8 -1.94 -11.59 4.77
C ASN A 8 -1.39 -11.26 6.17
N ILE A 9 -2.19 -11.56 7.18
CA ILE A 9 -1.83 -11.42 8.58
C ILE A 9 -1.58 -12.81 9.14
N TYR A 10 -0.41 -13.04 9.72
CA TYR A 10 0.03 -14.33 10.24
C TYR A 10 0.13 -14.28 11.77
N PRO A 11 -0.05 -15.41 12.47
CA PRO A 11 0.15 -15.44 13.92
C PRO A 11 1.62 -15.35 14.32
N LEU A 12 2.54 -15.81 13.47
CA LEU A 12 3.98 -15.78 13.67
C LEU A 12 4.69 -15.26 12.40
N PRO A 13 5.86 -14.61 12.53
CA PRO A 13 6.70 -14.28 11.39
C PRO A 13 7.32 -15.55 10.78
N ASP A 14 7.53 -15.54 9.46
CA ASP A 14 8.16 -16.59 8.65
C ASP A 14 7.53 -17.99 8.64
N ASP A 15 6.54 -18.26 9.49
CA ASP A 15 5.75 -19.47 9.42
C ASP A 15 4.57 -19.30 8.44
N GLN A 16 4.82 -19.62 7.17
CA GLN A 16 3.80 -19.65 6.12
C GLN A 16 2.97 -20.95 6.14
N SER A 17 3.31 -21.92 7.01
CA SER A 17 2.53 -23.16 7.15
C SER A 17 1.30 -22.98 8.03
N THR A 18 1.33 -21.99 8.92
CA THR A 18 0.19 -21.66 9.78
C THR A 18 -0.90 -20.90 9.01
N PRO A 19 -2.19 -21.21 9.22
CA PRO A 19 -3.29 -20.48 8.61
C PRO A 19 -3.23 -18.97 8.85
N VAL A 20 -3.58 -18.20 7.82
CA VAL A 20 -3.66 -16.74 7.94
C VAL A 20 -4.77 -16.37 8.92
N LEU A 21 -4.48 -15.43 9.82
CA LEU A 21 -5.45 -14.88 10.76
C LEU A 21 -6.46 -13.97 10.05
N GLY A 22 -6.03 -13.34 8.97
CA GLY A 22 -6.88 -12.44 8.19
C GLY A 22 -6.10 -11.82 7.04
N ARG A 23 -6.75 -10.87 6.37
CA ARG A 23 -6.18 -10.13 5.25
C ARG A 23 -6.47 -8.65 5.43
N ALA A 24 -5.51 -7.82 5.04
CA ALA A 24 -5.75 -6.40 4.83
C ALA A 24 -5.76 -6.11 3.33
N CYS A 25 -6.88 -5.57 2.86
CA CYS A 25 -7.11 -5.24 1.46
C CYS A 25 -6.31 -4.00 1.03
N ARG A 26 -6.25 -3.78 -0.28
CA ARG A 26 -5.62 -2.58 -0.85
C ARG A 26 -6.24 -1.32 -0.25
N ASN A 27 -5.39 -0.37 0.11
CA ASN A 27 -5.73 0.91 0.70
C ASN A 27 -6.28 0.83 2.15
N GLU A 28 -6.32 -0.35 2.76
CA GLU A 28 -6.68 -0.46 4.17
C GLU A 28 -5.57 0.04 5.08
N VAL A 29 -5.97 0.69 6.16
CA VAL A 29 -5.05 1.19 7.17
C VAL A 29 -4.78 0.11 8.19
N VAL A 30 -3.49 -0.20 8.34
CA VAL A 30 -2.98 -1.17 9.30
C VAL A 30 -2.14 -0.43 10.35
N HIS A 31 -2.46 -0.67 11.62
CA HIS A 31 -1.69 -0.11 12.73
C HIS A 31 -0.56 -1.07 13.08
N VAL A 32 0.66 -0.72 12.68
CA VAL A 32 1.88 -1.50 12.96
C VAL A 32 2.69 -0.87 14.10
N PHE A 33 3.24 -1.67 15.01
CA PHE A 33 3.93 -1.15 16.21
C PHE A 33 5.27 -1.82 16.54
N GLU A 34 5.48 -3.10 16.22
CA GLU A 34 6.71 -3.84 16.57
C GLU A 34 7.38 -4.40 15.31
N TRP A 35 8.71 -4.54 15.33
CA TRP A 35 9.49 -5.21 14.28
C TRP A 35 9.90 -6.60 14.75
N ASP A 36 10.01 -7.54 13.82
CA ASP A 36 10.70 -8.81 14.10
C ASP A 36 12.23 -8.62 14.05
N GLU A 37 12.97 -9.64 14.46
CA GLU A 37 14.44 -9.62 14.49
C GLU A 37 15.03 -9.40 13.09
N SER A 38 14.43 -9.98 12.04
CA SER A 38 14.93 -9.84 10.66
C SER A 38 14.59 -8.51 10.01
N ARG A 39 13.74 -7.69 10.65
CA ARG A 39 13.14 -6.46 10.09
C ARG A 39 12.39 -6.67 8.77
N SER A 40 11.89 -7.87 8.54
CA SER A 40 11.06 -8.21 7.37
C SER A 40 9.56 -8.16 7.69
N TRP A 41 9.21 -8.16 8.97
CA TRP A 41 7.85 -8.27 9.47
C TRP A 41 7.53 -7.17 10.48
N ARG A 42 6.27 -6.74 10.46
CA ARG A 42 5.72 -5.81 11.44
C ARG A 42 4.57 -6.47 12.18
N ARG A 43 4.56 -6.32 13.50
CA ARG A 43 3.40 -6.66 14.30
C ARG A 43 2.33 -5.60 14.10
N CYS A 44 1.10 -6.04 13.88
CA CYS A 44 -0.04 -5.18 13.63
C CYS A 44 -1.22 -5.49 14.55
N ARG A 45 -2.08 -4.48 14.70
CA ARG A 45 -3.41 -4.59 15.30
C ARG A 45 -4.46 -4.32 14.22
N THR A 46 -5.41 -5.23 14.05
CA THR A 46 -6.53 -5.07 13.11
C THR A 46 -7.86 -5.26 13.84
N LYS A 47 -8.95 -4.87 13.19
CA LYS A 47 -10.30 -5.18 13.68
C LYS A 47 -10.64 -6.61 13.25
N ASN A 48 -11.21 -7.40 14.16
CA ASN A 48 -11.80 -8.68 13.81
C ASN A 48 -13.18 -8.42 13.18
N GLU A 49 -13.49 -9.04 12.05
CA GLU A 49 -14.80 -8.95 11.39
C GLU A 49 -15.93 -9.51 12.27
N GLU A 50 -15.62 -10.46 13.16
CA GLU A 50 -16.59 -11.06 14.09
C GLU A 50 -16.93 -10.19 15.30
N GLY A 51 -16.35 -8.98 15.41
CA GLY A 51 -16.59 -8.07 16.54
C GLY A 51 -16.00 -8.52 17.88
N LYS A 52 -15.26 -9.65 17.93
CA LYS A 52 -14.64 -10.23 19.13
C LYS A 52 -13.40 -9.47 19.65
N GLY A 53 -13.30 -8.17 19.37
CA GLY A 53 -12.17 -7.34 19.78
C GLY A 53 -11.03 -7.27 18.75
N PRO A 54 -9.92 -6.59 19.11
CA PRO A 54 -8.80 -6.41 18.19
C PRO A 54 -8.01 -7.71 18.00
N MET A 55 -7.63 -7.98 16.76
CA MET A 55 -6.77 -9.09 16.39
C MET A 55 -5.32 -8.61 16.29
N TYR A 56 -4.38 -9.41 16.77
CA TYR A 56 -2.95 -9.15 16.67
C TYR A 56 -2.29 -10.19 15.77
N GLY A 57 -1.38 -9.74 14.92
CA GLY A 57 -0.63 -10.63 14.05
C GLY A 57 0.57 -9.93 13.41
N TRP A 58 1.18 -10.60 12.47
CA TRP A 58 2.37 -10.19 11.75
C TRP A 58 2.06 -10.00 10.27
N VAL A 59 2.56 -8.90 9.72
CA VAL A 59 2.43 -8.57 8.30
C VAL A 59 3.81 -8.36 7.70
N LYS A 60 4.02 -8.92 6.51
CA LYS A 60 5.28 -8.81 5.79
C LYS A 60 5.41 -7.42 5.17
N VAL A 61 6.54 -6.76 5.36
CA VAL A 61 6.74 -5.36 4.91
C VAL A 61 7.13 -5.30 3.44
N ILE A 62 7.96 -6.22 3.00
CA ILE A 62 8.50 -6.26 1.64
C ILE A 62 8.63 -7.71 1.19
N THR A 63 8.40 -7.93 -0.10
CA THR A 63 8.69 -9.21 -0.75
C THR A 63 9.50 -8.95 -2.01
N TRP A 64 10.34 -9.90 -2.39
CA TRP A 64 11.11 -9.81 -3.64
C TRP A 64 10.19 -9.77 -4.88
N LYS A 65 9.03 -10.45 -4.82
CA LYS A 65 8.10 -10.58 -5.93
C LYS A 65 7.22 -9.35 -6.15
N TYR A 66 6.75 -8.72 -5.07
CA TYR A 66 5.78 -7.62 -5.13
C TYR A 66 6.34 -6.27 -4.68
N GLY A 67 7.55 -6.25 -4.14
CA GLY A 67 8.13 -5.05 -3.54
C GLY A 67 7.50 -4.71 -2.18
N PRO A 68 7.49 -3.42 -1.80
CA PRO A 68 6.91 -2.95 -0.55
C PRO A 68 5.40 -3.22 -0.48
N LEU A 69 4.97 -3.89 0.58
CA LEU A 69 3.58 -4.23 0.83
C LEU A 69 2.88 -3.26 1.80
N LEU A 70 3.67 -2.55 2.60
CA LEU A 70 3.21 -1.53 3.52
C LEU A 70 3.83 -0.19 3.13
N VAL A 71 2.97 0.81 2.94
CA VAL A 71 3.38 2.19 2.66
C VAL A 71 3.13 3.03 3.92
N PRO A 72 4.12 3.74 4.46
CA PRO A 72 3.90 4.63 5.58
C PRO A 72 2.89 5.71 5.20
N VAL A 73 1.89 5.91 6.06
CA VAL A 73 0.96 7.03 5.90
C VAL A 73 1.71 8.28 6.32
N ASN A 74 1.90 9.24 5.40
CA ASN A 74 2.39 10.55 5.83
C ASN A 74 1.30 11.27 6.64
N GLU A 75 1.69 12.21 7.49
CA GLU A 75 0.75 12.96 8.34
C GLU A 75 -0.31 13.72 7.53
N LYS A 76 0.02 14.15 6.29
CA LYS A 76 -0.92 14.84 5.38
C LYS A 76 -2.06 13.93 4.92
N VAL A 77 -1.80 12.66 4.59
CA VAL A 77 -2.81 11.66 4.20
C VAL A 77 -3.67 11.27 5.40
N GLN A 78 -3.07 11.21 6.58
CA GLN A 78 -3.80 10.97 7.82
C GLN A 78 -4.77 12.12 8.14
N MET A 79 -4.33 13.37 7.98
CA MET A 79 -5.20 14.54 8.10
C MET A 79 -6.31 14.56 7.04
N LEU A 80 -5.98 14.29 5.77
CA LEU A 80 -6.99 14.24 4.70
C LEU A 80 -8.05 13.18 4.99
N ARG A 81 -7.69 12.01 5.54
CA ARG A 81 -8.66 11.00 5.99
C ARG A 81 -9.59 11.50 7.09
N LEU A 82 -9.04 12.21 8.08
CA LEU A 82 -9.83 12.74 9.20
C LEU A 82 -10.77 13.86 8.75
N LEU A 83 -10.37 14.65 7.75
CA LEU A 83 -11.16 15.74 7.20
C LEU A 83 -12.22 15.30 6.18
N GLN A 84 -12.04 14.16 5.51
CA GLN A 84 -12.87 13.78 4.34
C GLN A 84 -14.01 12.80 4.60
N GLY A 85 -14.25 12.36 5.84
CA GLY A 85 -15.44 11.59 6.25
C GLY A 85 -16.00 10.65 5.18
N ASP A 86 -15.43 9.45 5.05
CA ASP A 86 -15.89 8.38 4.15
C ASP A 86 -15.99 8.72 2.64
N ASN A 87 -14.91 9.26 2.05
CA ASN A 87 -14.76 9.32 0.58
C ASN A 87 -13.59 8.45 0.09
N SER A 88 -13.83 7.15 -0.07
CA SER A 88 -12.85 6.15 -0.49
C SER A 88 -12.22 6.40 -1.87
N GLY A 89 -12.88 7.17 -2.74
CA GLY A 89 -12.42 7.45 -4.11
C GLY A 89 -11.28 8.47 -4.23
N VAL A 90 -11.27 9.52 -3.41
CA VAL A 90 -10.26 10.60 -3.47
C VAL A 90 -8.91 10.14 -2.89
N LEU A 91 -8.94 9.21 -1.93
CA LEU A 91 -7.74 8.63 -1.35
C LEU A 91 -6.98 7.72 -2.32
N ALA A 92 -7.67 7.03 -3.22
CA ALA A 92 -7.01 6.16 -4.20
C ALA A 92 -6.09 6.98 -5.13
N SER A 93 -6.55 8.14 -5.61
CA SER A 93 -5.73 9.01 -6.48
C SER A 93 -4.56 9.65 -5.72
N VAL A 94 -4.77 10.12 -4.49
CA VAL A 94 -3.68 10.71 -3.68
C VAL A 94 -2.62 9.66 -3.31
N ILE A 95 -3.03 8.43 -3.01
CA ILE A 95 -2.09 7.34 -2.75
C ILE A 95 -1.34 6.95 -4.03
N ASP A 96 -2.01 6.84 -5.17
CA ASP A 96 -1.35 6.54 -6.44
C ASP A 96 -0.31 7.63 -6.80
N ASP A 97 -0.65 8.91 -6.63
CA ASP A 97 0.27 10.04 -6.84
C ASP A 97 1.48 10.00 -5.88
N MET A 98 1.25 9.66 -4.60
CA MET A 98 2.34 9.57 -3.61
C MET A 98 3.21 8.33 -3.77
N VAL A 99 2.63 7.20 -4.22
CA VAL A 99 3.39 6.02 -4.62
C VAL A 99 4.25 6.37 -5.83
N GLU A 100 3.73 7.10 -6.80
CA GLU A 100 4.48 7.57 -7.97
C GLU A 100 5.64 8.49 -7.59
N GLU A 101 5.41 9.46 -6.70
CA GLU A 101 6.46 10.40 -6.23
C GLU A 101 7.57 9.67 -5.45
N ASN A 102 7.23 8.70 -4.59
CA ASN A 102 8.21 7.90 -3.85
C ASN A 102 8.99 6.93 -4.75
N VAL A 103 8.35 6.38 -5.78
CA VAL A 103 9.01 5.57 -6.81
C VAL A 103 9.98 6.46 -7.62
N GLN A 104 9.57 7.66 -8.03
CA GLN A 104 10.42 8.58 -8.78
C GLN A 104 11.65 9.01 -7.98
N ARG A 105 11.51 9.33 -6.69
CA ARG A 105 12.65 9.72 -5.83
C ARG A 105 13.69 8.62 -5.63
N ARG A 106 13.30 7.35 -5.69
CA ARG A 106 14.20 6.19 -5.44
C ARG A 106 14.79 5.57 -6.71
N VAL A 107 14.37 6.01 -7.89
CA VAL A 107 14.97 5.56 -9.16
C VAL A 107 16.17 6.46 -9.48
N PRO A 108 17.38 5.87 -9.70
CA PRO A 108 18.57 6.61 -10.13
C PRO A 108 18.25 7.44 -11.38
N GLU A 109 18.75 8.68 -11.42
CA GLU A 109 18.45 9.68 -12.47
C GLU A 109 18.56 9.11 -13.90
N MET A 110 19.52 8.20 -14.13
CA MET A 110 19.77 7.56 -15.43
C MET A 110 18.63 6.67 -15.96
N LEU A 111 17.63 6.32 -15.15
CA LEU A 111 16.48 5.49 -15.55
C LEU A 111 15.17 6.30 -15.70
N ARG A 112 15.18 7.61 -15.41
CA ARG A 112 13.97 8.46 -15.51
C ARG A 112 13.57 8.73 -16.96
N ASP A 113 14.54 8.97 -17.84
CA ASP A 113 14.28 9.34 -19.24
C ASP A 113 13.53 8.27 -20.04
N LYS A 114 13.79 6.98 -19.76
CA LYS A 114 13.12 5.87 -20.46
C LYS A 114 11.65 5.71 -20.03
N ARG A 115 11.28 6.14 -18.82
CA ARG A 115 9.90 6.02 -18.32
C ARG A 115 9.02 7.20 -18.72
N SER A 116 9.55 8.41 -18.72
CA SER A 116 8.83 9.61 -19.19
C SER A 116 8.35 9.43 -20.63
N SER A 117 9.19 8.85 -21.50
CA SER A 117 8.83 8.54 -22.89
C SER A 117 7.67 7.53 -23.01
N ARG A 118 7.65 6.47 -22.18
CA ARG A 118 6.59 5.44 -22.23
C ARG A 118 5.25 5.92 -21.66
N LEU A 119 5.28 6.78 -20.63
CA LEU A 119 4.08 7.39 -20.03
C LEU A 119 3.45 8.45 -20.94
N GLU A 120 4.27 9.26 -21.62
CA GLU A 120 3.82 10.17 -22.69
C GLU A 120 3.15 9.41 -23.85
N GLN A 121 3.74 8.28 -24.27
CA GLN A 121 3.16 7.43 -25.32
C GLN A 121 1.81 6.83 -24.91
N LEU A 122 1.66 6.41 -23.64
CA LEU A 122 0.39 5.88 -23.12
C LEU A 122 -0.69 6.95 -22.94
N ARG A 123 -0.31 8.17 -22.52
CA ARG A 123 -1.23 9.32 -22.44
C ARG A 123 -1.69 9.76 -23.84
N THR A 124 -0.79 9.76 -24.81
CA THR A 124 -1.12 10.06 -26.22
C THR A 124 -2.06 9.01 -26.80
N ALA A 125 -1.81 7.71 -26.57
CA ALA A 125 -2.68 6.63 -27.05
C ALA A 125 -4.11 6.72 -26.46
N ARG A 126 -4.25 7.14 -25.19
CA ARG A 126 -5.56 7.33 -24.56
C ARG A 126 -6.35 8.52 -25.10
N ARG A 127 -5.65 9.54 -25.64
CA ARG A 127 -6.28 10.74 -26.22
C ARG A 127 -6.85 10.51 -27.62
N VAL A 128 -6.39 9.48 -28.32
CA VAL A 128 -6.81 9.14 -29.69
C VAL A 128 -8.08 8.26 -29.72
N GLN A 129 -8.52 7.72 -28.57
CA GLN A 129 -9.61 6.73 -28.49
C GLN A 129 -11.00 7.28 -28.13
N MET A 130 -11.25 8.57 -28.34
CA MET A 130 -12.61 9.12 -28.27
C MET A 130 -13.01 9.71 -29.63
N PRO A 131 -13.43 8.89 -30.62
CA PRO A 131 -14.29 9.41 -31.67
C PRO A 131 -15.66 9.67 -31.04
N GLY A 132 -16.09 10.92 -31.10
CA GLY A 132 -17.46 11.28 -30.79
C GLY A 132 -18.41 10.63 -31.78
N SER A 133 -19.47 10.03 -31.25
CA SER A 133 -20.87 10.15 -31.68
C SER A 133 -21.72 9.35 -30.71
#